data_AF-A0A085Z708-F1
#
_entry.id   AF-A0A085Z708-F1
#
_cell.length_a   1.000
_cell.length_b   1.000
_cell.length_c   1.000
_cell.angle_alpha   90.00
_cell.angle_beta   90.00
_cell.angle_gamma   90.00
#
_symmetry.space_group_name_H-M   'P 1'
#
loop_
_entity.id
_entity.type
_entity.pdbx_description
1 polymer ?
#
loop_
_entity_poly.entity_id
_entity_poly.type
_entity_poly.pdbx_seq_one_letter_code
_entity_poly.pdbx_strand_id
1 'polypeptide(L)'
;MLINLKVLWIFYRKLLIPGILFSLFLSLQLGLTFENFSLCFLLILPLLHYFIYELRLKNEYHFYANFGFSRLNLWILTVSLAIGLKFFAAFL
;
A
#
# COMPACT_ATOMS: atom_id res chain seq x y z
N MET A 1 -2.84 16.77 17.34
CA MET A 1 -3.21 16.89 15.92
C MET A 1 -4.14 15.73 15.59
N LEU A 2 -5.44 15.99 15.38
CA LEU A 2 -6.39 14.92 15.08
C LEU A 2 -6.04 14.30 13.72
N ILE A 3 -5.77 12.98 13.72
CA ILE A 3 -5.46 12.22 12.50
C ILE A 3 -6.64 12.36 11.55
N ASN A 4 -6.43 13.00 10.40
CA ASN A 4 -7.49 13.16 9.42
C ASN A 4 -7.62 11.88 8.59
N LEU A 5 -8.43 10.93 9.09
CA LEU A 5 -8.67 9.63 8.46
C LEU A 5 -9.13 9.74 6.99
N LYS A 6 -9.84 10.82 6.65
CA LYS A 6 -10.30 11.07 5.27
C LYS A 6 -9.12 11.30 4.32
N VAL A 7 -8.09 12.01 4.77
CA VAL A 7 -6.88 12.27 3.98
C VAL A 7 -6.08 10.98 3.79
N LEU A 8 -5.95 10.18 4.86
CA LEU A 8 -5.29 8.87 4.79
C LEU A 8 -6.04 7.91 3.84
N TRP A 9 -7.37 7.96 3.82
CA TRP A 9 -8.17 7.19 2.87
C TRP A 9 -7.94 7.62 1.42
N ILE A 10 -7.81 8.93 1.13
CA ILE A 10 -7.49 9.43 -0.21
C ILE A 10 -6.13 8.89 -0.69
N PHE A 11 -5.14 8.85 0.21
CA PHE A 11 -3.84 8.24 -0.04
C PHE A 11 -3.99 6.76 -0.41
N TYR A 12 -4.61 5.97 0.47
CA TYR A 12 -4.76 4.53 0.26
C TYR A 12 -5.64 4.16 -0.93
N ARG A 13 -6.64 4.97 -1.29
CA ARG A 13 -7.46 4.70 -2.48
C ARG A 13 -6.64 4.71 -3.76
N LYS A 14 -5.68 5.63 -3.89
CA LYS A 14 -4.78 5.67 -5.06
C LYS A 14 -3.80 4.51 -5.10
N LEU A 15 -3.43 3.97 -3.93
CA LEU A 15 -2.43 2.93 -3.79
C LEU A 15 -3.02 1.50 -3.82
N LEU A 16 -4.12 1.26 -3.11
CA LEU A 16 -4.74 -0.06 -2.94
C LEU A 16 -5.40 -0.55 -4.22
N ILE A 17 -6.04 0.32 -5.00
CA ILE A 17 -6.68 -0.09 -6.27
C ILE A 17 -5.64 -0.72 -7.22
N PRO A 18 -4.55 -0.04 -7.61
CA PRO A 18 -3.53 -0.68 -8.42
C PRO A 18 -2.82 -1.80 -7.65
N GLY A 19 -2.61 -1.66 -6.33
CA GLY A 19 -1.99 -2.69 -5.50
C GLY A 19 -2.69 -4.03 -5.59
N ILE A 20 -4.01 -4.05 -5.43
CA ILE A 20 -4.85 -5.26 -5.53
C ILE A 20 -4.86 -5.78 -6.97
N LEU A 21 -5.02 -4.92 -7.96
CA LEU A 21 -5.09 -5.35 -9.37
C LEU A 21 -3.79 -6.02 -9.83
N PHE A 22 -2.63 -5.41 -9.57
CA PHE A 22 -1.35 -5.97 -9.97
C PHE A 22 -0.98 -7.23 -9.18
N SER A 23 -1.31 -7.28 -7.88
CA SER A 23 -1.05 -8.48 -7.08
C SER A 23 -1.95 -9.64 -7.48
N LEU A 24 -3.22 -9.38 -7.83
CA LEU A 24 -4.14 -10.38 -8.35
C LEU A 24 -3.70 -10.87 -9.75
N PHE A 25 -3.23 -9.96 -10.59
CA PHE A 25 -2.66 -10.32 -11.90
C PHE A 25 -1.43 -11.24 -11.77
N LEU A 26 -0.54 -10.97 -10.81
CA LEU A 26 0.60 -11.85 -10.56
C LEU A 26 0.19 -13.17 -9.90
N SER A 27 -0.76 -13.15 -8.97
CA SER A 27 -1.23 -14.38 -8.33
C SER A 27 -1.96 -15.31 -9.31
N LEU A 28 -2.57 -14.79 -10.39
CA LEU A 28 -3.09 -15.61 -11.48
C LEU A 28 -2.01 -16.50 -12.12
N GLN A 29 -0.77 -16.02 -12.22
CA GLN A 29 0.34 -16.76 -12.83
C GLN A 29 0.95 -17.79 -11.88
N LEU A 30 0.93 -17.52 -10.57
CA LEU A 30 1.47 -18.39 -9.52
C LEU A 30 0.44 -19.41 -8.98
N GLY A 31 -0.83 -19.20 -9.28
CA GLY A 31 -1.98 -19.92 -8.73
C GLY A 31 -2.79 -19.05 -7.77
N LEU A 32 -4.12 -19.00 -7.98
CA LEU A 32 -5.05 -18.17 -7.20
C LEU A 32 -5.32 -18.74 -5.80
N THR A 33 -4.31 -18.69 -4.94
CA THR A 33 -4.45 -18.95 -3.51
C THR A 33 -4.32 -17.65 -2.73
N PHE A 34 -4.93 -17.61 -1.54
CA PHE A 34 -4.81 -16.45 -0.66
C PHE A 34 -3.36 -16.22 -0.23
N GLU A 35 -2.60 -17.31 -0.06
CA GLU A 35 -1.17 -17.25 0.25
C GLU A 35 -0.37 -16.56 -0.85
N ASN A 36 -0.54 -16.96 -2.12
CA ASN A 36 0.16 -16.36 -3.25
C ASN A 36 -0.26 -14.90 -3.47
N PHE A 37 -1.55 -14.59 -3.34
CA PHE A 37 -2.03 -13.21 -3.42
C PHE A 37 -1.38 -12.33 -2.35
N SER A 38 -1.36 -12.79 -1.10
CA SER A 38 -0.77 -12.03 0.00
C SER A 38 0.74 -11.81 -0.18
N LEU A 39 1.47 -12.77 -0.75
CA LEU A 39 2.88 -12.65 -1.09
C LEU A 39 3.10 -11.63 -2.22
N CYS A 40 2.31 -11.71 -3.29
CA CYS A 40 2.35 -10.73 -4.37
C CYS A 40 2.05 -9.33 -3.85
N PHE A 41 1.01 -9.18 -3.03
CA PHE A 41 0.61 -7.91 -2.44
C PHE A 41 1.69 -7.33 -1.51
N LEU A 42 2.38 -8.18 -0.74
CA LEU A 42 3.51 -7.80 0.12
C LEU A 42 4.60 -7.06 -0.66
N LEU A 43 4.89 -7.51 -1.88
CA LEU A 43 5.94 -6.94 -2.73
C LEU A 43 5.42 -5.77 -3.59
N ILE A 44 4.22 -5.91 -4.16
CA ILE A 44 3.62 -4.96 -5.09
C ILE A 44 3.26 -3.65 -4.39
N LEU A 45 2.71 -3.70 -3.16
CA LEU A 45 2.21 -2.51 -2.49
C LEU A 45 3.33 -1.50 -2.15
N PRO A 46 4.48 -1.89 -1.54
CA PRO A 46 5.62 -0.99 -1.36
C PRO A 46 6.20 -0.48 -2.68
N LEU A 47 6.26 -1.33 -3.72
CA LEU A 47 6.78 -0.95 -5.02
C LEU A 47 5.90 0.12 -5.70
N LEU A 48 4.58 -0.02 -5.61
CA LEU A 48 3.65 0.98 -6.09
C LEU A 48 3.68 2.26 -5.26
N HIS A 49 3.91 2.17 -3.94
CA HIS A 49 4.09 3.37 -3.12
C HIS A 49 5.28 4.17 -3.64
N TYR A 50 6.41 3.50 -3.84
CA TYR A 50 7.59 4.10 -4.43
C TYR A 50 7.28 4.69 -5.81
N PHE A 51 6.70 3.91 -6.72
CA PHE A 51 6.44 4.39 -8.07
C PHE A 51 5.49 5.60 -8.12
N ILE A 52 4.40 5.56 -7.36
CA ILE A 52 3.38 6.61 -7.38
C ILE A 52 3.89 7.85 -6.65
N TYR A 53 4.35 7.72 -5.41
CA TYR A 53 4.65 8.87 -4.56
C TYR A 53 6.10 9.31 -4.62
N GLU A 54 7.04 8.42 -4.90
CA GLU A 54 8.47 8.77 -4.98
C GLU A 54 8.93 9.12 -6.39
N LEU A 55 8.28 8.64 -7.45
CA LEU A 55 8.67 8.97 -8.82
C LEU A 55 7.69 9.94 -9.47
N ARG A 56 6.39 9.63 -9.45
CA ARG A 56 5.39 10.36 -10.24
C ARG A 56 4.79 11.56 -9.53
N LEU A 57 4.43 11.42 -8.26
CA LEU A 57 3.62 12.38 -7.49
C LEU A 57 4.34 12.85 -6.23
N LYS A 58 5.66 13.14 -6.34
CA LYS A 58 6.51 13.62 -5.24
C LYS A 58 5.90 14.77 -4.46
N ASN A 59 5.24 15.68 -5.16
CA ASN A 59 4.64 16.88 -4.56
C ASN A 59 3.46 16.56 -3.62
N GLU A 60 2.82 15.40 -3.76
CA GLU A 60 1.73 15.01 -2.87
C GLU A 60 2.23 14.74 -1.44
N TYR A 61 3.50 14.38 -1.23
CA TYR A 61 4.04 14.27 0.13
C TYR A 61 3.97 15.59 0.89
N HIS A 62 4.17 16.73 0.22
CA HIS A 62 4.02 18.05 0.85
C HIS A 62 2.56 18.31 1.25
N PHE A 63 1.60 17.88 0.43
CA PHE A 63 0.18 17.94 0.78
C PHE A 63 -0.11 17.11 2.04
N TYR A 64 0.31 15.85 2.09
CA TYR A 64 0.08 14.99 3.26
C TYR A 64 0.83 15.45 4.52
N ALA A 65 2.01 16.04 4.36
CA ALA A 65 2.79 16.62 5.46
C ALA A 65 2.05 17.78 6.14
N ASN A 66 1.32 18.61 5.37
CA ASN A 66 0.48 19.69 5.94
C ASN A 66 -0.66 19.15 6.82
N PHE A 67 -1.07 17.89 6.63
CA PHE A 67 -2.06 17.20 7.45
C PHE A 67 -1.45 16.29 8.53
N GLY A 68 -0.13 16.36 8.76
CA GLY A 68 0.55 15.67 9.85
C GLY A 68 1.07 14.27 9.51
N PHE A 69 0.98 13.86 8.24
CA PHE A 69 1.54 12.60 7.78
C PHE A 69 2.93 12.84 7.19
N SER A 70 3.97 12.45 7.94
CA SER A 70 5.32 12.42 7.39
C SER A 70 5.45 11.33 6.31
N ARG A 71 6.40 11.52 5.39
CA ARG A 71 6.75 10.52 4.38
C ARG A 71 7.07 9.15 5.01
N LEU A 72 7.81 9.16 6.11
CA LEU A 72 8.19 7.96 6.85
C LEU A 72 6.96 7.26 7.46
N ASN A 73 6.02 8.02 8.04
CA ASN A 73 4.78 7.47 8.59
C ASN A 73 3.93 6.79 7.51
N LEU A 74 3.82 7.38 6.32
CA LEU A 74 3.09 6.78 5.20
C LEU A 74 3.74 5.47 4.74
N TRP A 75 5.08 5.43 4.70
CA TRP A 75 5.84 4.23 4.39
C TRP A 75 5.64 3.12 5.42
N ILE A 76 5.77 3.44 6.72
CA ILE A 76 5.50 2.48 7.81
C ILE A 76 4.09 1.92 7.68
N LEU A 77 3.09 2.78 7.51
CA LEU A 77 1.71 2.32 7.38
C LEU A 77 1.54 1.39 6.17
N THR A 78 2.15 1.72 5.04
CA THR A 78 2.07 0.89 3.82
C THR A 78 2.70 -0.48 4.02
N VAL A 79 3.92 -0.51 4.57
CA VAL A 79 4.64 -1.77 4.85
C VAL A 79 3.90 -2.58 5.91
N SER A 80 3.38 -1.94 6.95
CA SER A 80 2.60 -2.62 8.00
C SER A 80 1.31 -3.24 7.46
N LEU A 81 0.63 -2.58 6.52
CA LEU A 81 -0.58 -3.11 5.89
C LEU A 81 -0.25 -4.33 5.01
N ALA A 82 0.82 -4.25 4.23
CA ALA A 82 1.34 -5.35 3.41
C ALA A 82 1.73 -6.57 4.27
N ILE A 83 2.51 -6.36 5.33
CA ILE A 83 2.94 -7.42 6.26
C ILE A 83 1.72 -8.00 7.00
N GLY A 84 0.81 -7.14 7.47
CA GLY A 84 -0.40 -7.56 8.18
C GLY A 84 -1.26 -8.49 7.34
N LEU A 85 -1.41 -8.22 6.04
CA LEU A 85 -2.12 -9.13 5.14
C LEU A 85 -1.40 -10.48 4.98
N LYS A 86 -0.08 -10.49 4.79
CA LYS A 86 0.69 -11.74 4.69
C LYS A 86 0.63 -12.55 5.99
N PHE A 87 0.69 -11.87 7.13
CA PHE A 87 0.54 -12.51 8.43
C PHE A 87 -0.85 -13.13 8.55
N PHE A 88 -1.92 -12.38 8.26
CA PHE A 88 -3.29 -12.90 8.27
C PHE A 88 -3.48 -14.11 7.35
N ALA A 89 -2.88 -14.09 6.15
CA ALA A 89 -2.90 -15.21 5.22
C ALA A 89 -2.15 -16.45 5.70
N ALA A 90 -1.22 -16.32 6.65
CA ALA A 90 -0.55 -17.48 7.24
C ALA A 90 -1.37 -18.21 8.31
N PHE A 91 -2.45 -17.58 8.83
CA PHE A 91 -3.35 -18.19 9.81
C PHE A 91 -4.61 -18.82 9.22
N LEU A 92 -4.85 -18.61 7.92
CA LEU A 92 -6.06 -19.02 7.21
C LEU A 92 -5.75 -20.21 6.30
#